data_AF-A0A7Y2FM04-F1
#
_entry.id   AF-A0A7Y2FM04-F1
#
_cell.length_a   1.000
_cell.length_b   1.000
_cell.length_c   1.000
_cell.angle_alpha   90.00
_cell.angle_beta   90.00
_cell.angle_gamma   90.00
#
_symmetry.space_group_name_H-M   'P 1'
#
loop_
_entity.id
_entity.type
_entity.pdbx_description
1 polymer ?
#
loop_
_entity_poly.entity_id
_entity_poly.type
_entity_poly.pdbx_seq_one_letter_code
_entity_poly.pdbx_strand_id
1 'polypeptide(L)'
;MKNLLSDLAKTRNDLCLNNVTNTIKEQLPDKQKHILKRILLGESEQKIATSLFNTGPSGRSFQLAKSQLIDQLLYMIPYINGGDKIQKEKLKVYRYLTAVRVFELFGLQSLLVRVANKTLKKCETYHMWYEATHLARLLSTHYAVFDIDIKKAENYNALCINYCHAYQDEIEFRWAYALVRNHFREKGESSDHNFIKEIGDGLQPKLKKNNMRCNFFYYIIRYTEYYTRQDYNQAIKLLHEALDYFNTLSYDHTLAKNFFISNLIKVYLEVNEFDKAEDIINQFLKTSDKVSLQTFKYKELLFRIKIHSQAYQEAEELLQYLNKNKKRFNEPDLKDRMLIYELYINLLKGNNINFRKLRYRFNRLNKEKEELLIPFKIGEIAYMYLYENDKLYDKLDALNQYAYRVLKHKKFKRTALFIKIITQIMTDKPYDLNELTASTEMSNSLIELVNYNHLISFLLEKEQVRQSA
;
A
#
# COMPACT_ATOMS: atom_id res chain seq x y z
N MET A 1 -25.76 6.54 -6.03
CA MET A 1 -26.51 6.14 -4.81
C MET A 1 -26.56 4.63 -4.56
N LYS A 2 -26.64 3.73 -5.56
CA LYS A 2 -26.74 2.26 -5.38
C LYS A 2 -25.67 1.63 -4.46
N ASN A 3 -24.47 2.21 -4.39
CA ASN A 3 -23.38 1.70 -3.56
C ASN A 3 -23.17 2.48 -2.25
N LEU A 4 -23.76 3.68 -2.11
CA LEU A 4 -23.45 4.59 -0.99
C LEU A 4 -23.76 3.97 0.37
N LEU A 5 -24.90 3.30 0.51
CA LEU A 5 -25.29 2.67 1.76
C LEU A 5 -24.42 1.45 2.11
N SER A 6 -24.02 0.67 1.10
CA SER A 6 -23.09 -0.46 1.26
C SER A 6 -21.70 0.03 1.64
N ASP A 7 -21.21 1.07 0.98
CA ASP A 7 -19.89 1.66 1.23
C ASP A 7 -19.84 2.34 2.60
N LEU A 8 -20.89 3.07 3.00
CA LEU A 8 -21.01 3.64 4.35
C LEU A 8 -21.11 2.56 5.42
N ALA A 9 -21.86 1.49 5.16
CA ALA A 9 -22.00 0.37 6.09
C ALA A 9 -20.66 -0.37 6.28
N LYS A 10 -19.94 -0.65 5.20
CA LYS A 10 -18.60 -1.28 5.23
C LYS A 10 -17.57 -0.38 5.91
N THR A 11 -17.48 0.88 5.48
CA THR A 11 -16.57 1.88 6.08
C THR A 11 -16.84 2.05 7.58
N ARG A 12 -18.12 2.05 7.99
CA ARG A 12 -18.49 2.02 9.42
C ARG A 12 -18.01 0.75 10.10
N ASN A 13 -18.27 -0.43 9.53
CA ASN A 13 -17.90 -1.69 10.18
C ASN A 13 -16.38 -1.77 10.38
N ASP A 14 -15.61 -1.41 9.35
CA ASP A 14 -14.16 -1.46 9.36
C ASP A 14 -13.54 -0.44 10.34
N LEU A 15 -14.15 0.74 10.50
CA LEU A 15 -13.67 1.80 11.40
C LEU A 15 -14.21 1.70 12.84
N CYS A 16 -15.39 1.09 13.04
CA CYS A 16 -16.12 1.12 14.32
C CYS A 16 -16.10 -0.19 15.10
N LEU A 17 -15.45 -1.25 14.60
CA LEU A 17 -15.46 -2.59 15.19
C LEU A 17 -15.09 -2.66 16.68
N ASN A 18 -14.50 -1.61 17.29
CA ASN A 18 -14.12 -1.65 18.69
C ASN A 18 -14.67 -0.58 19.64
N ASN A 19 -15.38 0.50 19.26
CA ASN A 19 -15.77 1.53 20.26
C ASN A 19 -16.99 2.42 19.96
N VAL A 20 -17.58 2.39 18.76
CA VAL A 20 -18.69 3.32 18.38
C VAL A 20 -20.04 2.59 18.29
N THR A 21 -20.05 1.29 18.59
CA THR A 21 -21.14 0.39 18.23
C THR A 21 -22.32 0.40 19.20
N ASN A 22 -22.11 0.66 20.50
CA ASN A 22 -23.16 0.42 21.50
C ASN A 22 -24.17 1.57 21.58
N THR A 23 -23.71 2.81 21.82
CA THR A 23 -24.58 3.99 21.92
C THR A 23 -25.38 4.27 20.64
N ILE A 24 -24.89 3.83 19.47
CA ILE A 24 -25.51 4.09 18.17
C ILE A 24 -26.42 2.95 17.72
N LYS A 25 -26.11 1.69 18.05
CA LYS A 25 -27.06 0.58 17.86
C LYS A 25 -28.36 0.82 18.65
N GLU A 26 -28.27 1.56 19.74
CA GLU A 26 -29.42 1.91 20.58
C GLU A 26 -30.28 3.04 19.98
N GLN A 27 -29.71 3.95 19.18
CA GLN A 27 -30.42 5.12 18.64
C GLN A 27 -31.11 4.91 17.29
N LEU A 28 -30.74 3.86 16.54
CA LEU A 28 -31.43 3.55 15.28
C LEU A 28 -32.82 2.94 15.57
N PRO A 29 -33.89 3.30 14.83
CA PRO A 29 -35.12 2.51 14.76
C PRO A 29 -34.87 1.06 14.34
N ASP A 30 -35.62 0.10 14.90
CA ASP A 30 -35.37 -1.34 14.66
C ASP A 30 -35.42 -1.72 13.18
N LYS A 31 -36.37 -1.17 12.41
CA LYS A 31 -36.45 -1.41 10.97
C LYS A 31 -35.17 -1.00 10.22
N GLN A 32 -34.53 0.09 10.63
CA GLN A 32 -33.29 0.58 10.04
C GLN A 32 -32.07 -0.25 10.49
N LYS A 33 -32.05 -0.74 11.74
CA LYS A 33 -31.06 -1.74 12.19
C LYS A 33 -31.12 -3.00 11.33
N HIS A 34 -32.33 -3.48 11.03
CA HIS A 34 -32.51 -4.66 10.20
C HIS A 34 -32.07 -4.44 8.75
N ILE A 35 -32.37 -3.29 8.15
CA ILE A 35 -31.84 -2.92 6.83
C ILE A 35 -30.30 -2.96 6.86
N LEU A 36 -29.68 -2.24 7.82
CA LEU A 36 -28.22 -2.14 7.92
C LEU A 36 -27.56 -3.51 8.09
N LYS A 37 -28.09 -4.36 8.99
CA LYS A 37 -27.57 -5.71 9.23
C LYS A 37 -27.58 -6.56 7.96
N ARG A 38 -28.67 -6.51 7.18
CA ARG A 38 -28.81 -7.34 5.97
C ARG A 38 -27.95 -6.85 4.81
N ILE A 39 -27.74 -5.54 4.71
CA ILE A 39 -26.78 -4.96 3.76
C ILE A 39 -25.35 -5.41 4.10
N LEU A 40 -24.98 -5.41 5.39
CA LEU A 40 -23.67 -5.90 5.82
C LEU A 40 -23.46 -7.40 5.53
N LEU A 41 -24.54 -8.18 5.50
CA LEU A 41 -24.53 -9.59 5.07
C LEU A 41 -24.51 -9.76 3.54
N GLY A 42 -24.51 -8.67 2.77
CA GLY A 42 -24.48 -8.71 1.31
C GLY A 42 -25.82 -9.00 0.65
N GLU A 43 -26.93 -8.86 1.37
CA GLU A 43 -28.25 -9.05 0.78
C GLU A 43 -28.64 -7.93 -0.19
N SER A 44 -29.36 -8.28 -1.26
CA SER A 44 -29.82 -7.30 -2.24
C SER A 44 -30.96 -6.44 -1.71
N GLU A 45 -31.03 -5.19 -2.16
CA GLU A 45 -32.10 -4.26 -1.77
C GLU A 45 -33.49 -4.80 -2.10
N GLN A 46 -33.62 -5.57 -3.19
CA GLN A 46 -34.86 -6.27 -3.56
C GLN A 46 -35.31 -7.21 -2.44
N LYS A 47 -34.42 -8.09 -1.97
CA LYS A 47 -34.74 -9.05 -0.91
C LYS A 47 -35.11 -8.33 0.39
N ILE A 48 -34.38 -7.28 0.75
CA ILE A 48 -34.61 -6.50 1.97
C ILE A 48 -35.97 -5.77 1.90
N ALA A 49 -36.26 -5.08 0.80
CA ALA A 49 -37.51 -4.35 0.62
C ALA A 49 -38.74 -5.27 0.69
N THR A 50 -38.68 -6.40 0.00
CA THR A 50 -39.80 -7.36 -0.03
C THR A 50 -40.06 -7.98 1.33
N SER A 51 -39.01 -8.32 2.09
CA SER A 51 -39.19 -9.02 3.37
C SER A 51 -39.40 -8.13 4.59
N LEU A 52 -38.93 -6.87 4.59
CA LEU A 52 -39.12 -5.94 5.72
C LEU A 52 -40.30 -4.98 5.52
N PHE A 53 -40.67 -4.69 4.27
CA PHE A 53 -41.66 -3.67 3.95
C PHE A 53 -42.81 -4.18 3.07
N ASN A 54 -42.76 -5.43 2.60
CA ASN A 54 -43.71 -5.98 1.62
C ASN A 54 -43.84 -5.13 0.35
N THR A 55 -42.73 -4.49 -0.06
CA THR A 55 -42.67 -3.66 -1.28
C THR A 55 -41.50 -4.05 -2.17
N GLY A 56 -41.45 -3.52 -3.39
CA GLY A 56 -40.23 -3.47 -4.19
C GLY A 56 -39.23 -2.41 -3.66
N PRO A 57 -38.00 -2.37 -4.21
CA PRO A 57 -36.99 -1.36 -3.89
C PRO A 57 -37.49 0.06 -4.13
N SER A 58 -38.34 0.29 -5.12
CA SER A 58 -38.90 1.62 -5.40
C SER A 58 -40.09 1.97 -4.51
N GLY A 59 -40.49 1.08 -3.59
CA GLY A 59 -41.59 1.32 -2.66
C GLY A 59 -41.29 2.51 -1.73
N ARG A 60 -42.27 3.41 -1.56
CA ARG A 60 -42.13 4.64 -0.78
C ARG A 60 -41.66 4.40 0.66
N SER A 61 -42.19 3.38 1.32
CA SER A 61 -41.86 3.02 2.71
C SER A 61 -40.40 2.59 2.87
N PHE A 62 -39.92 1.72 1.98
CA PHE A 62 -38.52 1.29 1.95
C PHE A 62 -37.58 2.46 1.59
N GLN A 63 -37.92 3.26 0.58
CA GLN A 63 -37.11 4.42 0.19
C GLN A 63 -37.01 5.47 1.30
N LEU A 64 -38.11 5.75 2.01
CA LEU A 64 -38.10 6.65 3.17
C LEU A 64 -37.19 6.11 4.29
N ALA A 65 -37.35 4.83 4.66
CA ALA A 65 -36.52 4.20 5.68
C ALA A 65 -35.03 4.16 5.29
N LYS A 66 -34.74 3.95 4.00
CA LYS A 66 -33.40 3.97 3.43
C LYS A 66 -32.79 5.37 3.49
N SER A 67 -33.53 6.40 3.07
CA SER A 67 -33.08 7.80 3.14
C SER A 67 -32.76 8.21 4.58
N GLN A 68 -33.68 7.93 5.51
CA GLN A 68 -33.47 8.21 6.94
C GLN A 68 -32.24 7.49 7.50
N LEU A 69 -32.03 6.22 7.14
CA LEU A 69 -30.83 5.49 7.52
C LEU A 69 -29.56 6.15 6.95
N ILE A 70 -29.57 6.61 5.69
CA ILE A 70 -28.45 7.34 5.10
C ILE A 70 -28.18 8.64 5.86
N ASP A 71 -29.20 9.45 6.12
CA ASP A 71 -29.07 10.73 6.83
C ASP A 71 -28.49 10.53 8.23
N GLN A 72 -28.99 9.52 8.94
CA GLN A 72 -28.47 9.16 10.26
C GLN A 72 -27.02 8.68 10.19
N LEU A 73 -26.67 7.84 9.21
CA LEU A 73 -25.28 7.40 9.03
C LEU A 73 -24.35 8.58 8.72
N LEU A 74 -24.76 9.53 7.87
CA LEU A 74 -24.00 10.73 7.55
C LEU A 74 -23.80 11.60 8.80
N TYR A 75 -24.84 11.79 9.61
CA TYR A 75 -24.75 12.52 10.88
C TYR A 75 -23.74 11.88 11.85
N MET A 76 -23.54 10.57 11.78
CA MET A 76 -22.60 9.86 12.65
C MET A 76 -21.14 9.95 12.20
N ILE A 77 -20.85 10.19 10.91
CA ILE A 77 -19.48 10.15 10.36
C ILE A 77 -18.52 11.04 11.15
N PRO A 78 -18.86 12.30 11.50
CA PRO A 78 -17.95 13.14 12.27
C PRO A 78 -17.58 12.50 13.61
N TYR A 79 -18.45 11.70 14.21
CA TYR A 79 -18.28 11.10 15.55
C TYR A 79 -17.52 9.77 15.57
N ILE A 80 -17.13 9.23 14.41
CA ILE A 80 -16.33 8.00 14.33
C ILE A 80 -15.04 8.16 15.16
N ASN A 81 -14.75 7.19 16.04
CA ASN A 81 -13.55 7.13 16.84
C ASN A 81 -12.57 6.12 16.24
N GLY A 82 -12.05 6.45 15.05
CA GLY A 82 -11.09 5.65 14.29
C GLY A 82 -9.85 6.45 13.92
N GLY A 83 -8.82 5.75 13.46
CA GLY A 83 -7.59 6.37 12.96
C GLY A 83 -6.50 6.62 14.00
N ASP A 84 -5.35 7.06 13.51
CA ASP A 84 -4.20 7.45 14.32
C ASP A 84 -4.45 8.76 15.11
N LYS A 85 -3.49 9.15 15.97
CA LYS A 85 -3.59 10.35 16.81
C LYS A 85 -3.87 11.62 15.98
N ILE A 86 -3.27 11.75 14.81
CA ILE A 86 -3.37 12.95 13.97
C ILE A 86 -4.69 12.95 13.19
N GLN A 87 -5.10 11.81 12.66
CA GLN A 87 -6.41 11.65 12.02
C GLN A 87 -7.53 12.01 13.00
N LYS A 88 -7.43 11.59 14.26
CA LYS A 88 -8.36 11.99 15.33
C LYS A 88 -8.37 13.49 15.59
N GLU A 89 -7.21 14.14 15.61
CA GLU A 89 -7.14 15.59 15.78
C GLU A 89 -7.70 16.37 14.58
N LYS A 90 -7.42 15.91 13.35
CA LYS A 90 -8.04 16.47 12.13
C LYS A 90 -9.55 16.26 12.11
N LEU A 91 -10.04 15.11 12.55
CA LEU A 91 -11.48 14.88 12.68
C LEU A 91 -12.13 15.84 13.70
N LYS A 92 -11.44 16.16 14.81
CA LYS A 92 -11.91 17.20 15.74
C LYS A 92 -11.97 18.57 15.07
N VAL A 93 -11.01 18.92 14.21
CA VAL A 93 -11.07 20.16 13.42
C VAL A 93 -12.32 20.19 12.54
N TYR A 94 -12.62 19.10 11.83
CA TYR A 94 -13.84 19.01 11.02
C TYR A 94 -15.12 19.15 11.84
N ARG A 95 -15.20 18.55 13.04
CA ARG A 95 -16.34 18.74 13.96
C ARG A 95 -16.52 20.21 14.34
N TYR A 96 -15.43 20.89 14.68
CA TYR A 96 -15.48 22.31 15.03
C TYR A 96 -15.84 23.19 13.84
N LEU A 97 -15.36 22.85 12.64
CA LEU A 97 -15.74 23.56 11.42
C LEU A 97 -17.24 23.45 11.15
N THR A 98 -17.82 22.25 11.32
CA THR A 98 -19.29 22.06 11.22
C THR A 98 -20.02 22.91 12.25
N ALA A 99 -19.55 22.94 13.50
CA ALA A 99 -20.15 23.79 14.54
C ALA A 99 -20.08 25.28 14.18
N VAL A 100 -18.94 25.75 13.65
CA VAL A 100 -18.79 27.14 13.17
C VAL A 100 -19.80 27.46 12.07
N ARG A 101 -20.02 26.56 11.11
CA ARG A 101 -21.04 26.74 10.05
C ARG A 101 -22.46 26.82 10.59
N VAL A 102 -22.77 26.00 11.59
CA VAL A 102 -24.08 26.04 12.27
C VAL A 102 -24.25 27.37 13.00
N PHE A 103 -23.22 27.83 13.74
CA PHE A 103 -23.27 29.12 14.42
C PHE A 103 -23.37 30.30 13.45
N GLU A 104 -22.68 30.23 12.30
CA GLU A 104 -22.78 31.21 11.21
C GLU A 104 -24.21 31.30 10.69
N LEU A 105 -24.83 30.15 10.41
CA LEU A 105 -26.21 30.06 9.92
C LEU A 105 -27.23 30.67 10.90
N PHE A 106 -27.06 30.44 12.20
CA PHE A 106 -27.98 30.93 13.23
C PHE A 106 -27.60 32.30 13.82
N GLY A 107 -26.56 32.96 13.28
CA GLY A 107 -26.11 34.28 13.76
C GLY A 107 -25.52 34.26 15.18
N LEU A 108 -25.02 33.12 15.67
CA LEU A 108 -24.46 32.95 17.02
C LEU A 108 -23.00 33.44 17.08
N GLN A 109 -22.80 34.75 16.90
CA GLN A 109 -21.48 35.36 16.66
C GLN A 109 -20.45 35.12 17.76
N SER A 110 -20.82 35.27 19.04
CA SER A 110 -19.88 35.10 20.17
C SER A 110 -19.31 33.67 20.25
N LEU A 111 -20.15 32.67 20.02
CA LEU A 111 -19.74 31.26 19.97
C LEU A 111 -18.92 30.97 18.71
N LEU A 112 -19.35 31.51 17.56
CA LEU A 112 -18.65 31.40 16.29
C LEU A 112 -17.20 31.88 16.38
N VAL A 113 -16.96 33.10 16.88
CA VAL A 113 -15.61 33.68 16.97
C VAL A 113 -14.71 32.86 17.88
N ARG A 114 -15.24 32.44 19.03
CA ARG A 114 -14.50 31.63 20.00
C ARG A 114 -14.05 30.29 19.40
N VAL A 115 -14.96 29.59 18.73
CA VAL A 115 -14.66 28.29 18.13
C VAL A 115 -13.80 28.44 16.87
N ALA A 116 -14.05 29.45 16.03
CA ALA A 116 -13.28 29.72 14.82
C ALA A 116 -11.81 30.02 15.15
N ASN A 117 -11.53 30.88 16.13
CA ASN A 117 -10.16 31.20 16.57
C ASN A 117 -9.39 29.96 17.06
N LYS A 118 -10.03 29.15 17.91
CA LYS A 118 -9.43 27.91 18.41
C LYS A 118 -9.16 26.91 17.28
N THR A 119 -10.08 26.84 16.31
CA THR A 119 -9.99 25.90 15.20
C THR A 119 -8.94 26.33 14.18
N LEU A 120 -8.81 27.62 13.90
CA LEU A 120 -7.80 28.17 13.00
C LEU A 120 -6.37 27.78 13.43
N LYS A 121 -6.04 27.95 14.71
CA LYS A 121 -4.74 27.52 15.26
C LYS A 121 -4.44 26.04 15.04
N LYS A 122 -5.47 25.19 15.13
CA LYS A 122 -5.33 23.76 14.83
C LYS A 122 -5.16 23.52 13.33
N CYS A 123 -5.87 24.25 12.48
CA CYS A 123 -5.69 24.16 11.04
C CYS A 123 -4.25 24.52 10.63
N GLU A 124 -3.70 25.58 11.23
CA GLU A 124 -2.29 25.98 11.05
C GLU A 124 -1.34 24.87 11.51
N THR A 125 -1.56 24.31 12.71
CA THR A 125 -0.74 23.22 13.26
C THR A 125 -0.71 22.00 12.33
N TYR A 126 -1.83 21.66 11.68
CA TYR A 126 -1.96 20.46 10.85
C TYR A 126 -1.92 20.73 9.34
N HIS A 127 -1.54 21.95 8.94
CA HIS A 127 -1.49 22.41 7.55
C HIS A 127 -2.79 22.10 6.77
N MET A 128 -3.92 22.52 7.32
CA MET A 128 -5.26 22.41 6.74
C MET A 128 -5.65 23.74 6.08
N TRP A 129 -4.95 24.12 5.01
CA TRP A 129 -4.99 25.47 4.44
C TRP A 129 -6.35 25.86 3.84
N TYR A 130 -7.08 24.90 3.26
CA TYR A 130 -8.44 25.15 2.78
C TYR A 130 -9.37 25.59 3.91
N GLU A 131 -9.38 24.83 5.00
CA GLU A 131 -10.19 25.11 6.18
C GLU A 131 -9.71 26.39 6.89
N ALA A 132 -8.39 26.61 6.98
CA ALA A 132 -7.80 27.81 7.54
C ALA A 132 -8.22 29.08 6.77
N THR A 133 -8.21 29.03 5.44
CA THR A 133 -8.65 30.13 4.57
C THR A 133 -10.09 30.54 4.89
N HIS A 134 -10.98 29.55 5.00
CA HIS A 134 -12.38 29.84 5.31
C HIS A 134 -12.55 30.47 6.70
N LEU A 135 -11.89 29.93 7.74
CA LEU A 135 -11.98 30.45 9.10
C LEU A 135 -11.38 31.87 9.21
N ALA A 136 -10.26 32.13 8.54
CA ALA A 136 -9.64 33.45 8.50
C ALA A 136 -10.54 34.48 7.82
N ARG A 137 -11.16 34.12 6.68
CA ARG A 137 -12.17 34.98 6.02
C ARG A 137 -13.31 35.34 6.97
N LEU A 138 -13.87 34.33 7.64
CA LEU A 138 -15.00 34.50 8.55
C LEU A 138 -14.65 35.38 9.76
N LEU A 139 -13.46 35.21 10.34
CA LEU A 139 -12.98 36.08 11.43
C LEU A 139 -12.72 37.51 10.95
N SER A 140 -12.12 37.68 9.77
CA SER A 140 -11.88 38.99 9.18
C SER A 140 -13.19 39.76 8.95
N THR A 141 -14.20 39.11 8.34
CA THR A 141 -15.53 39.70 8.16
C THR A 141 -16.18 40.04 9.50
N HIS A 142 -16.04 39.15 10.50
CA HIS A 142 -16.63 39.41 11.82
C HIS A 142 -16.04 40.68 12.45
N TYR A 143 -14.71 40.79 12.51
CA TYR A 143 -14.05 41.94 13.11
C TYR A 143 -14.28 43.24 12.32
N ALA A 144 -14.45 43.16 11.00
CA ALA A 144 -14.74 44.33 10.17
C ALA A 144 -16.18 44.85 10.37
N VAL A 145 -17.16 43.95 10.45
CA VAL A 145 -18.59 44.31 10.38
C VAL A 145 -19.24 44.45 11.76
N PHE A 146 -18.93 43.54 12.71
CA PHE A 146 -19.63 43.48 13.99
C PHE A 146 -18.85 44.15 15.12
N ASP A 147 -17.54 43.89 15.23
CA ASP A 147 -16.69 44.45 16.30
C ASP A 147 -16.05 45.79 15.92
N ILE A 148 -15.97 46.09 14.62
CA ILE A 148 -15.34 47.31 14.05
C ILE A 148 -13.85 47.45 14.46
N ASP A 149 -13.16 46.31 14.64
CA ASP A 149 -11.72 46.25 14.91
C ASP A 149 -10.96 46.06 13.58
N ILE A 150 -10.72 47.16 12.88
CA ILE A 150 -10.11 47.18 11.54
C ILE A 150 -8.74 46.50 11.55
N LYS A 151 -7.91 46.75 12.57
CA LYS A 151 -6.56 46.15 12.66
C LYS A 151 -6.63 44.63 12.75
N LYS A 152 -7.52 44.08 13.58
CA LYS A 152 -7.72 42.62 13.62
C LYS A 152 -8.30 42.10 12.31
N ALA A 153 -9.25 42.80 11.72
CA ALA A 153 -9.84 42.41 10.45
C ALA A 153 -8.79 42.31 9.34
N GLU A 154 -7.90 43.30 9.22
CA GLU A 154 -6.78 43.33 8.27
C GLU A 154 -5.81 42.17 8.51
N ASN A 155 -5.44 41.91 9.77
CA ASN A 155 -4.58 40.78 10.13
C ASN A 155 -5.16 39.44 9.66
N TYR A 156 -6.44 39.17 9.95
CA TYR A 156 -7.09 37.94 9.48
C TYR A 156 -7.29 37.91 7.97
N ASN A 157 -7.47 39.05 7.32
CA ASN A 157 -7.55 39.12 5.86
C ASN A 157 -6.21 38.74 5.22
N ALA A 158 -5.10 39.25 5.76
CA ALA A 158 -3.76 38.88 5.30
C ALA A 158 -3.50 37.38 5.49
N LEU A 159 -3.90 36.81 6.63
CA LEU A 159 -3.85 35.35 6.84
C LEU A 159 -4.70 34.59 5.82
N CYS A 160 -5.93 35.05 5.54
CA CYS A 160 -6.81 34.45 4.55
C CYS A 160 -6.14 34.38 3.16
N ILE A 161 -5.56 35.49 2.70
CA ILE A 161 -4.84 35.56 1.41
C ILE A 161 -3.66 34.59 1.41
N ASN A 162 -2.84 34.59 2.47
CA ASN A 162 -1.69 33.70 2.58
C ASN A 162 -2.08 32.22 2.56
N TYR A 163 -3.14 31.84 3.29
CA TYR A 163 -3.65 30.47 3.29
C TYR A 163 -4.29 30.08 1.96
N CYS A 164 -4.93 31.03 1.27
CA CYS A 164 -5.47 30.80 -0.06
C CYS A 164 -4.36 30.46 -1.06
N HIS A 165 -3.27 31.22 -1.06
CA HIS A 165 -2.11 30.94 -1.91
C HIS A 165 -1.46 29.58 -1.58
N ALA A 166 -1.27 29.26 -0.29
CA ALA A 166 -0.75 27.96 0.11
C ALA A 166 -1.65 26.80 -0.35
N TYR A 167 -2.97 26.98 -0.33
CA TYR A 167 -3.92 25.99 -0.81
C TYR A 167 -3.93 25.87 -2.35
N GLN A 168 -3.79 26.99 -3.07
CA GLN A 168 -3.64 26.99 -4.53
C GLN A 168 -2.39 26.20 -4.96
N ASP A 169 -1.26 26.44 -4.28
CA ASP A 169 -0.03 25.67 -4.49
C ASP A 169 -0.31 24.16 -4.28
N GLU A 170 -1.03 23.78 -3.20
CA GLU A 170 -1.37 22.37 -2.96
C GLU A 170 -2.21 21.73 -4.07
N ILE A 171 -3.15 22.48 -4.66
CA ILE A 171 -3.97 22.00 -5.78
C ILE A 171 -3.09 21.73 -6.99
N GLU A 172 -2.19 22.65 -7.34
CA GLU A 172 -1.28 22.52 -8.47
C GLU A 172 -0.37 21.29 -8.32
N PHE A 173 0.30 21.15 -7.17
CA PHE A 173 1.19 20.03 -6.88
C PHE A 173 0.43 18.69 -6.89
N ARG A 174 -0.78 18.66 -6.33
CA ARG A 174 -1.63 17.46 -6.35
C ARG A 174 -2.03 17.08 -7.77
N TRP A 175 -2.37 18.05 -8.61
CA TRP A 175 -2.74 17.81 -9.99
C TRP A 175 -1.56 17.26 -10.79
N ALA A 176 -0.39 17.87 -10.65
CA ALA A 176 0.85 17.38 -11.24
C ALA A 176 1.17 15.93 -10.82
N TYR A 177 1.03 15.61 -9.53
CA TYR A 177 1.16 14.24 -9.05
C TYR A 177 0.14 13.28 -9.69
N ALA A 178 -1.11 13.72 -9.85
CA ALA A 178 -2.14 12.91 -10.52
C ALA A 178 -1.79 12.62 -11.99
N LEU A 179 -1.25 13.59 -12.72
CA LEU A 179 -0.76 13.42 -14.09
C LEU A 179 0.37 12.40 -14.16
N VAL A 180 1.40 12.55 -13.31
CA VAL A 180 2.53 11.61 -13.23
C VAL A 180 2.06 10.21 -12.87
N ARG A 181 1.15 10.08 -11.89
CA ARG A 181 0.62 8.77 -11.48
C ARG A 181 -0.19 8.10 -12.59
N ASN A 182 -0.97 8.86 -13.36
CA ASN A 182 -1.73 8.32 -14.48
C ASN A 182 -0.80 7.84 -15.59
N HIS A 183 0.19 8.66 -15.97
CA HIS A 183 1.21 8.28 -16.95
C HIS A 183 1.99 7.03 -16.52
N PHE A 184 2.38 6.97 -15.24
CA PHE A 184 3.05 5.80 -14.67
C PHE A 184 2.15 4.56 -14.62
N ARG A 185 0.85 4.70 -14.36
CA ARG A 185 -0.09 3.58 -14.39
C ARG A 185 -0.23 2.99 -15.80
N GLU A 186 -0.22 3.84 -16.82
CA GLU A 186 -0.39 3.41 -18.22
C GLU A 186 0.87 2.76 -18.79
N LYS A 187 2.06 3.29 -18.46
CA LYS A 187 3.32 2.88 -19.08
C LYS A 187 4.27 2.13 -18.13
N GLY A 188 4.00 2.13 -16.83
CA GLY A 188 4.85 1.50 -15.81
C GLY A 188 6.29 2.02 -15.87
N GLU A 189 7.24 1.11 -15.82
CA GLU A 189 8.68 1.42 -15.92
C GLU A 189 9.09 1.98 -17.29
N SER A 190 8.26 1.80 -18.34
CA SER A 190 8.49 2.41 -19.67
C SER A 190 7.95 3.84 -19.78
N SER A 191 7.57 4.44 -18.66
CA SER A 191 7.13 5.84 -18.61
C SER A 191 8.20 6.77 -19.15
N ASP A 192 7.78 7.74 -19.95
CA ASP A 192 8.65 8.82 -20.41
C ASP A 192 9.12 9.65 -19.21
N HIS A 193 10.40 9.53 -18.87
CA HIS A 193 11.03 10.22 -17.76
C HIS A 193 11.17 11.72 -18.04
N ASN A 194 11.26 12.15 -19.30
CA ASN A 194 11.37 13.58 -19.64
C ASN A 194 10.08 14.30 -19.27
N PHE A 195 8.92 13.70 -19.55
CA PHE A 195 7.63 14.23 -19.12
C PHE A 195 7.54 14.42 -17.59
N ILE A 196 8.01 13.43 -16.81
CA ILE A 196 7.97 13.51 -15.35
C ILE A 196 8.95 14.58 -14.84
N LYS A 197 10.15 14.62 -15.45
CA LYS A 197 11.18 15.61 -15.13
C LYS A 197 10.69 17.04 -15.39
N GLU A 198 10.10 17.31 -16.55
CA GLU A 198 9.55 18.64 -16.91
C GLU A 198 8.53 19.12 -15.87
N ILE A 199 7.64 18.22 -15.41
CA ILE A 199 6.69 18.52 -14.33
C ILE A 199 7.44 18.84 -13.03
N GLY A 200 8.42 18.01 -12.65
CA GLY A 200 9.21 18.22 -11.44
C GLY A 200 9.97 19.54 -11.45
N ASP A 201 10.65 19.85 -12.56
CA ASP A 201 11.43 21.07 -12.76
C ASP A 201 10.51 22.31 -12.73
N GLY A 202 9.30 22.23 -13.29
CA GLY A 202 8.31 23.31 -13.23
C GLY A 202 7.78 23.59 -11.81
N LEU A 203 7.73 22.58 -10.94
CA LEU A 203 7.28 22.72 -9.55
C LEU A 203 8.39 23.20 -8.60
N GLN A 204 9.65 22.91 -8.90
CA GLN A 204 10.77 23.20 -8.00
C GLN A 204 10.87 24.67 -7.56
N PRO A 205 10.72 25.69 -8.44
CA PRO A 205 10.78 27.10 -8.04
C PRO A 205 9.64 27.52 -7.10
N LYS A 206 8.52 26.79 -7.09
CA LYS A 206 7.35 27.06 -6.26
C LYS A 206 7.43 26.38 -4.89
N LEU A 207 8.46 25.57 -4.67
CA LEU A 207 8.58 24.77 -3.45
C LEU A 207 8.89 25.65 -2.23
N LYS A 208 7.96 25.68 -1.28
CA LYS A 208 8.13 26.40 -0.01
C LYS A 208 8.39 25.41 1.11
N LYS A 209 9.39 25.68 1.95
CA LYS A 209 9.80 24.78 3.06
C LYS A 209 8.67 24.51 4.06
N ASN A 210 7.79 25.50 4.28
CA ASN A 210 6.66 25.39 5.22
C ASN A 210 5.43 24.67 4.64
N ASN A 211 5.37 24.39 3.33
CA ASN A 211 4.22 23.71 2.73
C ASN A 211 4.48 22.20 2.62
N MET A 212 4.17 21.48 3.69
CA MET A 212 4.42 20.04 3.80
C MET A 212 3.79 19.21 2.67
N ARG A 213 2.54 19.51 2.25
CA ARG A 213 1.87 18.70 1.23
C ARG A 213 2.49 18.91 -0.15
N CYS A 214 2.92 20.14 -0.47
CA CYS A 214 3.65 20.39 -1.71
C CYS A 214 4.97 19.62 -1.73
N ASN A 215 5.74 19.65 -0.63
CA ASN A 215 6.96 18.85 -0.49
C ASN A 215 6.68 17.35 -0.63
N PHE A 216 5.61 16.84 -0.02
CA PHE A 216 5.20 15.45 -0.17
C PHE A 216 5.00 15.06 -1.64
N PHE A 217 4.19 15.83 -2.38
CA PHE A 217 3.94 15.54 -3.80
C PHE A 217 5.20 15.70 -4.66
N TYR A 218 6.00 16.73 -4.40
CA TYR A 218 7.26 16.97 -5.10
C TYR A 218 8.23 15.79 -4.97
N TYR A 219 8.50 15.34 -3.73
CA TYR A 219 9.40 14.21 -3.50
C TYR A 219 8.90 12.94 -4.18
N ILE A 220 7.58 12.70 -4.24
CA ILE A 220 7.02 11.54 -4.96
C ILE A 220 7.22 11.66 -6.46
N ILE A 221 7.01 12.84 -7.04
CA ILE A 221 7.22 13.09 -8.47
C ILE A 221 8.71 12.85 -8.81
N ARG A 222 9.64 13.45 -8.06
CA ARG A 222 11.08 13.28 -8.27
C ARG A 222 11.56 11.85 -8.02
N TYR A 223 10.98 11.15 -7.05
CA TYR A 223 11.27 9.74 -6.85
C TYR A 223 10.82 8.91 -8.05
N THR A 224 9.63 9.19 -8.59
CA THR A 224 9.10 8.49 -9.77
C THR A 224 9.99 8.74 -10.99
N GLU A 225 10.49 9.97 -11.18
CA GLU A 225 11.46 10.32 -12.23
C GLU A 225 12.75 9.49 -12.12
N TYR A 226 13.42 9.50 -10.97
CA TYR A 226 14.67 8.75 -10.81
C TYR A 226 14.46 7.25 -10.91
N TYR A 227 13.34 6.75 -10.39
CA TYR A 227 12.99 5.34 -10.46
C TYR A 227 12.75 4.88 -11.90
N THR A 228 12.02 5.66 -12.73
CA THR A 228 11.79 5.29 -14.15
C THR A 228 13.06 5.38 -14.98
N ARG A 229 14.02 6.24 -14.60
CA ARG A 229 15.35 6.30 -15.22
C ARG A 229 16.30 5.20 -14.72
N GLN A 230 15.89 4.37 -13.76
CA GLN A 230 16.75 3.42 -13.05
C GLN A 230 17.97 4.09 -12.39
N ASP A 231 17.87 5.37 -12.04
CA ASP A 231 18.89 6.10 -11.29
C ASP A 231 18.66 5.91 -9.79
N TYR A 232 18.90 4.68 -9.33
CA TYR A 232 18.61 4.27 -7.96
C TYR A 232 19.44 5.03 -6.93
N ASN A 233 20.65 5.48 -7.29
CA ASN A 233 21.50 6.28 -6.40
C ASN A 233 20.87 7.64 -6.09
N GLN A 234 20.36 8.34 -7.12
CA GLN A 234 19.65 9.60 -6.90
C GLN A 234 18.30 9.39 -6.21
N ALA A 235 17.61 8.29 -6.49
CA ALA A 235 16.40 7.93 -5.76
C ALA A 235 16.67 7.74 -4.26
N ILE A 236 17.72 7.00 -3.88
CA ILE A 236 18.12 6.81 -2.47
C ILE A 236 18.42 8.15 -1.81
N LYS A 237 19.22 9.01 -2.46
CA LYS A 237 19.55 10.34 -1.92
C LYS A 237 18.29 11.17 -1.67
N LEU A 238 17.40 11.26 -2.66
CA LEU A 238 16.15 11.99 -2.56
C LEU A 238 15.22 11.44 -1.45
N LEU A 239 15.16 10.12 -1.29
CA LEU A 239 14.34 9.50 -0.26
C LEU A 239 14.86 9.81 1.15
N HIS A 240 16.17 9.87 1.35
CA HIS A 240 16.76 10.34 2.61
C HIS A 240 16.47 11.83 2.84
N GLU A 241 16.66 12.69 1.83
CA GLU A 241 16.32 14.12 1.92
C GLU A 241 14.85 14.34 2.31
N ALA A 242 13.94 13.55 1.72
CA ALA A 242 12.52 13.56 2.07
C ALA A 242 12.31 13.15 3.54
N LEU A 243 12.93 12.06 3.99
CA LEU A 243 12.81 11.60 5.38
C LEU A 243 13.34 12.64 6.38
N ASP A 244 14.49 13.23 6.11
CA ASP A 244 15.06 14.31 6.91
C ASP A 244 14.11 15.50 6.99
N TYR A 245 13.57 15.95 5.85
CA TYR A 245 12.56 17.00 5.82
C TYR A 245 11.37 16.68 6.74
N PHE A 246 10.75 15.50 6.61
CA PHE A 246 9.60 15.10 7.42
C PHE A 246 9.94 14.86 8.91
N ASN A 247 11.21 14.62 9.24
CA ASN A 247 11.68 14.52 10.62
C ASN A 247 11.87 15.91 11.28
N THR A 248 12.10 16.97 10.49
CA THR A 248 12.24 18.34 11.02
C THR A 248 10.92 19.04 11.34
N LEU A 249 9.78 18.47 10.94
CA LEU A 249 8.46 19.09 11.12
C LEU A 249 7.93 18.97 12.56
N SER A 250 7.04 19.88 12.93
CA SER A 250 6.56 20.07 14.32
C SER A 250 5.68 18.94 14.87
N TYR A 251 5.21 18.03 14.02
CA TYR A 251 4.42 16.86 14.41
C TYR A 251 4.83 15.64 13.61
N ASP A 252 4.47 14.44 14.07
CA ASP A 252 4.91 13.21 13.41
C ASP A 252 4.16 12.94 12.10
N HIS A 253 4.85 12.94 10.97
CA HIS A 253 4.26 12.63 9.66
C HIS A 253 4.38 11.14 9.32
N THR A 254 3.94 10.26 10.22
CA THR A 254 4.14 8.80 10.10
C THR A 254 3.72 8.25 8.74
N LEU A 255 2.57 8.68 8.20
CA LEU A 255 2.09 8.20 6.90
C LEU A 255 3.03 8.59 5.74
N ALA A 256 3.56 9.81 5.75
CA ALA A 256 4.50 10.26 4.72
C ALA A 256 5.85 9.54 4.88
N LYS A 257 6.37 9.47 6.11
CA LYS A 257 7.61 8.74 6.42
C LYS A 257 7.52 7.27 5.99
N ASN A 258 6.42 6.59 6.31
CA ASN A 258 6.21 5.20 5.91
C ASN A 258 6.19 5.02 4.39
N PHE A 259 5.63 5.98 3.64
CA PHE A 259 5.69 5.97 2.19
C PHE A 259 7.15 5.99 1.71
N PHE A 260 7.97 6.94 2.18
CA PHE A 260 9.36 7.05 1.74
C PHE A 260 10.22 5.89 2.24
N ILE A 261 10.05 5.43 3.48
CA ILE A 261 10.73 4.23 4.03
C ILE A 261 10.43 3.01 3.16
N SER A 262 9.16 2.78 2.79
CA SER A 262 8.79 1.63 1.97
C SER A 262 9.42 1.65 0.59
N ASN A 263 9.54 2.84 -0.02
CA ASN A 263 10.21 3.01 -1.30
C ASN A 263 11.74 2.92 -1.17
N LEU A 264 12.31 3.37 -0.06
CA LEU A 264 13.75 3.26 0.21
C LEU A 264 14.18 1.81 0.34
N ILE A 265 13.42 1.01 1.10
CA ILE A 265 13.61 -0.45 1.16
C ILE A 265 13.55 -1.04 -0.26
N LYS A 266 12.53 -0.67 -1.04
CA LYS A 266 12.40 -1.15 -2.43
C LYS A 266 13.64 -0.83 -3.25
N VAL A 267 14.12 0.42 -3.24
CA VAL A 267 15.29 0.81 -4.05
C VAL A 267 16.55 0.09 -3.58
N TYR A 268 16.77 -0.09 -2.28
CA TYR A 268 17.90 -0.88 -1.78
C TYR A 268 17.88 -2.34 -2.27
N LEU A 269 16.70 -2.94 -2.39
CA LEU A 269 16.57 -4.27 -2.98
C LEU A 269 16.92 -4.30 -4.47
N GLU A 270 16.53 -3.26 -5.23
CA GLU A 270 16.88 -3.16 -6.66
C GLU A 270 18.40 -3.05 -6.88
N VAL A 271 19.13 -2.36 -5.98
CA VAL A 271 20.60 -2.25 -6.03
C VAL A 271 21.35 -3.35 -5.26
N ASN A 272 20.65 -4.37 -4.76
CA ASN A 272 21.20 -5.49 -3.96
C ASN A 272 21.92 -5.09 -2.66
N GLU A 273 21.59 -3.92 -2.09
CA GLU A 273 22.08 -3.52 -0.76
C GLU A 273 21.18 -4.12 0.34
N PHE A 274 21.18 -5.45 0.43
CA PHE A 274 20.28 -6.21 1.30
C PHE A 274 20.43 -5.86 2.78
N ASP A 275 21.66 -5.66 3.25
CA ASP A 275 21.93 -5.33 4.65
C ASP A 275 21.25 -4.03 5.07
N LYS A 276 21.30 -3.00 4.20
CA LYS A 276 20.64 -1.71 4.45
C LYS A 276 19.11 -1.84 4.45
N ALA A 277 18.56 -2.62 3.53
CA ALA A 277 17.12 -2.90 3.50
C ALA A 277 16.66 -3.63 4.77
N GLU A 278 17.43 -4.63 5.20
CA GLU A 278 17.21 -5.40 6.41
C GLU A 278 17.28 -4.51 7.67
N ASP A 279 18.28 -3.65 7.79
CA ASP A 279 18.44 -2.74 8.93
C ASP A 279 17.20 -1.87 9.14
N ILE A 280 16.67 -1.29 8.06
CA ILE A 280 15.46 -0.46 8.10
C ILE A 280 14.24 -1.29 8.53
N ILE A 281 14.09 -2.50 7.97
CA ILE A 281 13.00 -3.42 8.33
C ILE A 281 13.09 -3.78 9.82
N ASN A 282 14.28 -4.12 10.31
CA ASN A 282 14.50 -4.49 11.70
C ASN A 282 14.23 -3.33 12.66
N GLN A 283 14.61 -2.10 12.31
CA GLN A 283 14.24 -0.91 13.09
C GLN A 283 12.72 -0.71 13.17
N PHE A 284 12.01 -0.89 12.05
CA PHE A 284 10.55 -0.83 12.06
C PHE A 284 9.94 -1.93 12.95
N LEU A 285 10.43 -3.17 12.83
CA LEU A 285 9.91 -4.30 13.60
C LEU A 285 10.18 -4.16 15.10
N LYS A 286 11.30 -3.54 15.51
CA LYS A 286 11.62 -3.27 16.93
C LYS A 286 10.63 -2.33 17.62
N THR A 287 10.00 -1.44 16.85
CA THR A 287 9.01 -0.47 17.38
C THR A 287 7.57 -0.92 17.17
N SER A 288 7.35 -2.08 16.53
CA SER A 288 6.04 -2.58 16.16
C SER A 288 5.58 -3.70 17.11
N ASP A 289 4.89 -3.33 18.18
CA ASP A 289 4.42 -4.29 19.20
C ASP A 289 3.20 -5.14 18.76
N LYS A 290 2.62 -4.87 17.58
CA LYS A 290 1.35 -5.46 17.15
C LYS A 290 1.52 -6.28 15.88
N VAL A 291 0.93 -7.48 15.87
CA VAL A 291 0.74 -8.27 14.65
C VAL A 291 -0.22 -7.52 13.72
N SER A 292 0.35 -6.75 12.80
CA SER A 292 -0.38 -5.99 11.78
C SER A 292 -0.07 -6.52 10.37
N LEU A 293 -0.87 -6.13 9.38
CA LEU A 293 -0.59 -6.48 7.98
C LEU A 293 0.78 -5.94 7.53
N GLN A 294 1.16 -4.75 8.00
CA GLN A 294 2.46 -4.15 7.68
C GLN A 294 3.61 -4.97 8.28
N THR A 295 3.50 -5.35 9.56
CA THR A 295 4.47 -6.21 10.25
C THR A 295 4.61 -7.57 9.54
N PHE A 296 3.50 -8.13 9.06
CA PHE A 296 3.49 -9.36 8.28
C PHE A 296 4.25 -9.19 6.96
N LYS A 297 3.95 -8.13 6.19
CA LYS A 297 4.63 -7.84 4.92
C LYS A 297 6.13 -7.63 5.07
N TYR A 298 6.56 -6.93 6.12
CA TYR A 298 7.99 -6.75 6.36
C TYR A 298 8.69 -8.02 6.77
N LYS A 299 8.06 -8.92 7.54
CA LYS A 299 8.63 -10.24 7.83
C LYS A 299 8.65 -11.15 6.60
N GLU A 300 7.66 -11.04 5.71
CA GLU A 300 7.66 -11.72 4.41
C GLU A 300 8.81 -11.21 3.52
N LEU A 301 9.07 -9.91 3.53
CA LEU A 301 10.20 -9.33 2.81
C LEU A 301 11.54 -9.76 3.40
N LEU A 302 11.67 -9.75 4.74
CA LEU A 302 12.86 -10.23 5.42
C LEU A 302 13.12 -11.71 5.13
N PHE A 303 12.07 -12.54 5.06
CA PHE A 303 12.21 -13.92 4.61
C PHE A 303 12.88 -14.02 3.24
N ARG A 304 12.41 -13.23 2.26
CA ARG A 304 13.00 -13.21 0.91
C ARG A 304 14.47 -12.77 0.94
N ILE A 305 14.80 -11.74 1.72
CA ILE A 305 16.18 -11.28 1.90
C ILE A 305 17.04 -12.42 2.45
N LYS A 306 16.61 -13.10 3.53
CA LYS A 306 17.35 -14.18 4.17
C LYS A 306 17.55 -15.40 3.28
N ILE A 307 16.55 -15.75 2.47
CA ILE A 307 16.70 -16.78 1.43
C ILE A 307 17.76 -16.35 0.41
N HIS A 308 17.71 -15.11 -0.08
CA HIS A 308 18.66 -14.61 -1.06
C HIS A 308 20.10 -14.54 -0.53
N SER A 309 20.26 -14.20 0.75
CA SER A 309 21.55 -14.12 1.45
C SER A 309 22.03 -15.45 2.04
N GLN A 310 21.35 -16.57 1.73
CA GLN A 310 21.69 -17.92 2.19
C GLN A 310 21.59 -18.12 3.71
N ALA A 311 20.89 -17.25 4.43
CA ALA A 311 20.63 -17.37 5.86
C ALA A 311 19.40 -18.27 6.14
N TYR A 312 19.50 -19.55 5.77
CA TYR A 312 18.36 -20.47 5.73
C TYR A 312 17.70 -20.75 7.07
N GLN A 313 18.47 -20.76 8.15
CA GLN A 313 17.93 -20.95 9.50
C GLN A 313 17.02 -19.78 9.90
N GLU A 314 17.48 -18.55 9.71
CA GLU A 314 16.68 -17.35 9.98
C GLU A 314 15.45 -17.26 9.07
N ALA A 315 15.61 -17.64 7.79
CA ALA A 315 14.48 -17.73 6.87
C ALA A 315 13.43 -18.76 7.32
N GLU A 316 13.84 -19.91 7.84
CA GLU A 316 12.92 -20.93 8.37
C GLU A 316 12.13 -20.42 9.59
N GLU A 317 12.78 -19.71 10.52
CA GLU A 317 12.11 -19.07 11.66
C GLU A 317 11.06 -18.04 11.20
N LEU A 318 11.40 -17.22 10.20
CA LEU A 318 10.47 -16.28 9.60
C LEU A 318 9.30 -17.00 8.91
N LEU A 319 9.55 -18.08 8.18
CA LEU A 319 8.50 -18.87 7.54
C LEU A 319 7.54 -19.49 8.55
N GLN A 320 8.04 -19.99 9.69
CA GLN A 320 7.20 -20.48 10.79
C GLN A 320 6.28 -19.38 11.32
N TYR A 321 6.81 -18.18 11.53
CA TYR A 321 6.01 -17.01 11.93
C TYR A 321 4.93 -16.69 10.89
N LEU A 322 5.29 -16.64 9.60
CA LEU A 322 4.36 -16.32 8.52
C LEU A 322 3.24 -17.37 8.44
N ASN A 323 3.59 -18.65 8.54
CA ASN A 323 2.65 -19.75 8.56
C ASN A 323 1.68 -19.72 9.74
N LYS A 324 2.15 -19.33 10.93
CA LYS A 324 1.32 -19.16 12.13
C LYS A 324 0.31 -18.02 11.96
N ASN A 325 0.69 -16.94 11.28
CA ASN A 325 -0.10 -15.72 11.21
C ASN A 325 -0.89 -15.54 9.91
N LYS A 326 -0.64 -16.32 8.84
CA LYS A 326 -1.29 -16.16 7.53
C LYS A 326 -2.82 -16.17 7.56
N LYS A 327 -3.44 -16.92 8.47
CA LYS A 327 -4.91 -16.97 8.60
C LYS A 327 -5.53 -15.65 9.08
N ARG A 328 -4.74 -14.75 9.67
CA ARG A 328 -5.20 -13.43 10.15
C ARG A 328 -5.36 -12.44 9.00
N PHE A 329 -4.76 -12.70 7.85
CA PHE A 329 -4.74 -11.80 6.71
C PHE A 329 -5.44 -12.47 5.53
N ASN A 330 -6.46 -11.81 4.99
CA ASN A 330 -7.17 -12.28 3.80
C ASN A 330 -6.50 -11.74 2.53
N GLU A 331 -5.19 -11.97 2.40
CA GLU A 331 -4.48 -11.58 1.18
C GLU A 331 -4.66 -12.63 0.09
N PRO A 332 -4.91 -12.20 -1.17
CA PRO A 332 -4.84 -13.10 -2.31
C PRO A 332 -3.50 -13.82 -2.33
N ASP A 333 -3.55 -15.11 -2.62
CA ASP A 333 -2.39 -15.92 -3.00
C ASP A 333 -1.41 -16.19 -1.87
N LEU A 334 -1.69 -15.69 -0.66
CA LEU A 334 -0.79 -15.82 0.47
C LEU A 334 -0.49 -17.29 0.79
N LYS A 335 -1.51 -18.16 0.72
CA LYS A 335 -1.32 -19.61 0.91
C LYS A 335 -0.39 -20.20 -0.15
N ASP A 336 -0.47 -19.69 -1.36
CA ASP A 336 0.23 -20.20 -2.55
C ASP A 336 1.70 -19.80 -2.43
N ARG A 337 1.97 -18.55 -2.07
CA ARG A 337 3.31 -18.05 -1.73
C ARG A 337 3.97 -18.85 -0.62
N MET A 338 3.24 -19.13 0.47
CA MET A 338 3.80 -19.92 1.59
C MET A 338 4.20 -21.34 1.17
N LEU A 339 3.44 -21.99 0.27
CA LEU A 339 3.80 -23.32 -0.24
C LEU A 339 5.08 -23.28 -1.08
N ILE A 340 5.25 -22.23 -1.88
CA ILE A 340 6.48 -22.04 -2.66
C ILE A 340 7.66 -21.76 -1.70
N TYR A 341 7.47 -20.96 -0.66
CA TYR A 341 8.50 -20.70 0.34
C TYR A 341 8.92 -21.97 1.08
N GLU A 342 7.96 -22.82 1.45
CA GLU A 342 8.21 -24.15 2.02
C GLU A 342 8.99 -25.05 1.05
N LEU A 343 8.68 -25.02 -0.25
CA LEU A 343 9.40 -25.77 -1.28
C LEU A 343 10.88 -25.38 -1.32
N TYR A 344 11.19 -24.09 -1.41
CA TYR A 344 12.57 -23.63 -1.53
C TYR A 344 13.40 -23.85 -0.26
N ILE A 345 12.83 -23.63 0.93
CA ILE A 345 13.51 -23.95 2.20
C ILE A 345 13.88 -25.43 2.26
N ASN A 346 12.92 -26.33 1.93
CA ASN A 346 13.19 -27.76 1.99
C ASN A 346 14.21 -28.20 0.93
N LEU A 347 14.13 -27.63 -0.29
CA LEU A 347 15.07 -27.92 -1.36
C LEU A 347 16.50 -27.53 -0.97
N LEU A 348 16.70 -26.29 -0.51
CA LEU A 348 18.04 -25.77 -0.19
C LEU A 348 18.64 -26.42 1.07
N LYS A 349 17.81 -26.92 1.98
CA LYS A 349 18.27 -27.74 3.13
C LYS A 349 18.52 -29.21 2.77
N GLY A 350 18.20 -29.65 1.54
CA GLY A 350 18.32 -31.05 1.12
C GLY A 350 17.31 -32.00 1.78
N ASN A 351 16.16 -31.47 2.24
CA ASN A 351 15.08 -32.27 2.81
C ASN A 351 14.30 -32.98 1.69
N ASN A 352 13.74 -34.16 2.00
CA ASN A 352 12.85 -34.87 1.09
C ASN A 352 11.53 -34.10 0.88
N ILE A 353 11.09 -33.95 -0.38
CA ILE A 353 9.92 -33.15 -0.75
C ILE A 353 8.85 -34.04 -1.40
N ASN A 354 7.65 -34.05 -0.81
CA ASN A 354 6.51 -34.75 -1.38
C ASN A 354 5.78 -33.90 -2.44
N PHE A 355 6.23 -33.97 -3.69
CA PHE A 355 5.62 -33.23 -4.81
C PHE A 355 4.18 -33.62 -5.10
N ARG A 356 3.77 -34.87 -4.83
CA ARG A 356 2.37 -35.29 -4.99
C ARG A 356 1.44 -34.45 -4.10
N LYS A 357 1.83 -34.26 -2.84
CA LYS A 357 1.10 -33.45 -1.86
C LYS A 357 1.14 -31.96 -2.22
N LEU A 358 2.29 -31.45 -2.67
CA LEU A 358 2.41 -30.06 -3.11
C LEU A 358 1.56 -29.77 -4.34
N ARG A 359 1.64 -30.60 -5.40
CA ARG A 359 0.80 -30.48 -6.60
C ARG A 359 -0.69 -30.56 -6.29
N TYR A 360 -1.11 -31.42 -5.37
CA TYR A 360 -2.53 -31.46 -4.97
C TYR A 360 -2.99 -30.15 -4.33
N ARG A 361 -2.15 -29.56 -3.47
CA ARG A 361 -2.42 -28.26 -2.86
C ARG A 361 -2.37 -27.13 -3.89
N PHE A 362 -1.50 -27.24 -4.89
CA PHE A 362 -1.30 -26.23 -5.93
C PHE A 362 -2.38 -26.30 -7.04
N ASN A 363 -2.82 -27.49 -7.45
CA ASN A 363 -3.85 -27.69 -8.47
C ASN A 363 -5.26 -27.27 -8.02
N ARG A 364 -5.48 -27.11 -6.71
CA ARG A 364 -6.71 -26.53 -6.15
C ARG A 364 -6.77 -25.01 -6.28
N LEU A 365 -5.73 -24.38 -6.83
CA LEU A 365 -5.59 -22.94 -6.93
C LEU A 365 -6.01 -22.43 -8.31
N ASN A 366 -6.55 -21.21 -8.36
CA ASN A 366 -7.13 -20.61 -9.57
C ASN A 366 -6.13 -20.57 -10.74
N LYS A 367 -6.61 -20.90 -11.95
CA LYS A 367 -5.86 -20.85 -13.21
C LYS A 367 -5.34 -19.46 -13.60
N GLU A 368 -5.80 -18.40 -12.93
CA GLU A 368 -5.48 -17.01 -13.24
C GLU A 368 -4.09 -16.55 -12.75
N LYS A 369 -3.30 -17.41 -12.10
CA LYS A 369 -2.05 -17.01 -11.42
C LYS A 369 -0.81 -17.63 -12.04
N GLU A 370 -0.57 -17.29 -13.31
CA GLU A 370 0.51 -17.86 -14.11
C GLU A 370 1.92 -17.54 -13.55
N GLU A 371 2.11 -16.35 -12.97
CA GLU A 371 3.42 -15.93 -12.47
C GLU A 371 3.94 -16.79 -11.29
N LEU A 372 3.06 -17.25 -10.39
CA LEU A 372 3.43 -18.08 -9.24
C LEU A 372 3.78 -19.52 -9.61
N LEU A 373 3.39 -19.98 -10.80
CA LEU A 373 3.67 -21.33 -11.26
C LEU A 373 5.14 -21.49 -11.67
N ILE A 374 5.80 -20.42 -12.10
CA ILE A 374 7.20 -20.43 -12.52
C ILE A 374 8.14 -20.82 -11.38
N PRO A 375 8.16 -20.12 -10.22
CA PRO A 375 9.03 -20.51 -9.12
C PRO A 375 8.71 -21.91 -8.59
N PHE A 376 7.45 -22.35 -8.64
CA PHE A 376 7.09 -23.73 -8.30
C PHE A 376 7.72 -24.76 -9.26
N LYS A 377 7.60 -24.54 -10.57
CA LYS A 377 8.18 -25.43 -11.60
C LYS A 377 9.70 -25.47 -11.54
N ILE A 378 10.35 -24.34 -11.30
CA ILE A 378 11.81 -24.27 -11.10
C ILE A 378 12.22 -25.16 -9.93
N GLY A 379 11.57 -25.02 -8.76
CA GLY A 379 11.88 -25.83 -7.59
C GLY A 379 11.60 -27.32 -7.80
N GLU A 380 10.57 -27.66 -8.58
CA GLU A 380 10.26 -29.04 -8.96
C GLU A 380 11.34 -29.67 -9.83
N ILE A 381 11.79 -28.97 -10.86
CA ILE A 381 12.83 -29.45 -11.78
C ILE A 381 14.17 -29.56 -11.06
N ALA A 382 14.52 -28.56 -10.23
CA ALA A 382 15.70 -28.59 -9.40
C ALA A 382 15.72 -29.82 -8.47
N TYR A 383 14.59 -30.16 -7.85
CA TYR A 383 14.50 -31.36 -7.03
C TYR A 383 14.62 -32.65 -7.86
N MET A 384 13.92 -32.73 -9.00
CA MET A 384 13.98 -33.91 -9.88
C MET A 384 15.40 -34.18 -10.37
N TYR A 385 16.14 -33.13 -10.73
CA TYR A 385 17.54 -33.27 -11.10
C TYR A 385 18.40 -33.92 -10.02
N LEU A 386 18.17 -33.55 -8.75
CA LEU A 386 18.92 -34.10 -7.64
C LEU A 386 18.51 -35.53 -7.27
N TYR A 387 17.23 -35.88 -7.39
CA TYR A 387 16.68 -37.10 -6.78
C TYR A 387 15.89 -38.04 -7.74
N GLU A 388 15.36 -37.56 -8.87
CA GLU A 388 14.44 -38.29 -9.77
C GLU A 388 14.69 -37.95 -11.27
N ASN A 389 15.58 -38.69 -11.96
CA ASN A 389 15.99 -38.34 -13.34
C ASN A 389 14.98 -38.73 -14.44
N ASP A 390 14.16 -39.78 -14.24
CA ASP A 390 13.39 -40.43 -15.32
C ASP A 390 12.37 -39.52 -16.03
N LYS A 391 11.99 -38.40 -15.44
CA LYS A 391 10.96 -37.47 -15.98
C LYS A 391 11.46 -36.03 -16.13
N LEU A 392 12.76 -35.82 -15.99
CA LEU A 392 13.34 -34.48 -15.98
C LEU A 392 13.16 -33.77 -17.32
N TYR A 393 13.44 -34.46 -18.43
CA TYR A 393 13.36 -33.90 -19.79
C TYR A 393 11.95 -33.40 -20.14
N ASP A 394 10.91 -34.22 -19.91
CA ASP A 394 9.51 -33.82 -20.14
C ASP A 394 9.12 -32.57 -19.34
N LYS A 395 9.68 -32.43 -18.13
CA LYS A 395 9.40 -31.30 -17.24
C LYS A 395 10.15 -30.05 -17.65
N LEU A 396 11.39 -30.19 -18.09
CA LEU A 396 12.20 -29.11 -18.67
C LEU A 396 11.54 -28.54 -19.93
N ASP A 397 11.09 -29.39 -20.84
CA ASP A 397 10.38 -28.95 -22.05
C ASP A 397 9.08 -28.23 -21.69
N ALA A 398 8.32 -28.75 -20.73
CA ALA A 398 7.12 -28.10 -20.24
C ALA A 398 7.40 -26.75 -19.55
N LEU A 399 8.54 -26.58 -18.86
CA LEU A 399 8.96 -25.29 -18.30
C LEU A 399 9.36 -24.31 -19.40
N ASN A 400 10.16 -24.74 -20.39
CA ASN A 400 10.59 -23.89 -21.50
C ASN A 400 9.40 -23.37 -22.32
N GLN A 401 8.45 -24.25 -22.67
CA GLN A 401 7.22 -23.86 -23.36
C GLN A 401 6.36 -22.89 -22.53
N TYR A 402 6.39 -23.03 -21.20
CA TYR A 402 5.65 -22.14 -20.31
C TYR A 402 6.33 -20.79 -20.17
N ALA A 403 7.65 -20.78 -19.95
CA ALA A 403 8.47 -19.59 -19.86
C ALA A 403 8.36 -18.74 -21.14
N TYR A 404 8.38 -19.36 -22.32
CA TYR A 404 8.18 -18.67 -23.59
C TYR A 404 6.81 -17.94 -23.69
N ARG A 405 5.76 -18.51 -23.09
CA ARG A 405 4.42 -17.91 -23.09
C ARG A 405 4.30 -16.75 -22.10
N VAL A 406 4.83 -16.93 -20.89
CA VAL A 406 4.59 -16.02 -19.75
C VAL A 406 5.68 -14.95 -19.60
N LEU A 407 6.95 -15.27 -19.91
CA LEU A 407 8.10 -14.39 -19.66
C LEU A 407 8.45 -13.48 -20.84
N LYS A 408 7.44 -12.87 -21.48
CA LYS A 408 7.66 -11.98 -22.64
C LYS A 408 8.09 -10.57 -22.24
N HIS A 409 7.86 -10.17 -20.99
CA HIS A 409 8.12 -8.82 -20.52
C HIS A 409 9.60 -8.63 -20.13
N LYS A 410 10.18 -7.45 -20.39
CA LYS A 410 11.59 -7.11 -20.08
C LYS A 410 11.98 -7.42 -18.63
N LYS A 411 11.06 -7.16 -17.69
CA LYS A 411 11.21 -7.44 -16.24
C LYS A 411 11.51 -8.91 -15.89
N PHE A 412 11.25 -9.86 -16.80
CA PHE A 412 11.49 -11.29 -16.59
C PHE A 412 12.67 -11.84 -17.38
N LYS A 413 13.48 -10.98 -18.00
CA LYS A 413 14.62 -11.40 -18.82
C LYS A 413 15.59 -12.28 -18.02
N ARG A 414 15.86 -11.93 -16.75
CA ARG A 414 16.74 -12.70 -15.86
C ARG A 414 16.18 -14.09 -15.57
N THR A 415 14.91 -14.21 -15.21
CA THR A 415 14.25 -15.51 -15.04
C THR A 415 14.28 -16.34 -16.32
N ALA A 416 13.99 -15.75 -17.49
CA ALA A 416 14.03 -16.46 -18.76
C ALA A 416 15.44 -16.99 -19.08
N LEU A 417 16.45 -16.17 -18.79
CA LEU A 417 17.85 -16.53 -18.94
C LEU A 417 18.28 -17.65 -17.98
N PHE A 418 17.85 -17.58 -16.72
CA PHE A 418 18.06 -18.64 -15.75
C PHE A 418 17.47 -19.96 -16.22
N ILE A 419 16.24 -19.95 -16.75
CA ILE A 419 15.59 -21.16 -17.28
C ILE A 419 16.35 -21.72 -18.50
N LYS A 420 16.89 -20.86 -19.36
CA LYS A 420 17.77 -21.29 -20.46
C LYS A 420 19.02 -21.99 -19.92
N ILE A 421 19.71 -21.36 -18.96
CA ILE A 421 20.96 -21.88 -18.40
C ILE A 421 20.73 -23.19 -17.63
N ILE A 422 19.71 -23.26 -16.78
CA ILE A 422 19.40 -24.49 -16.04
C ILE A 422 19.05 -25.63 -17.00
N THR A 423 18.37 -25.34 -18.13
CA THR A 423 18.13 -26.34 -19.19
C THR A 423 19.44 -26.79 -19.83
N GLN A 424 20.39 -25.88 -20.10
CA GLN A 424 21.68 -26.24 -20.65
C GLN A 424 22.47 -27.15 -19.71
N ILE A 425 22.53 -26.79 -18.43
CA ILE A 425 23.18 -27.60 -17.37
C ILE A 425 22.58 -29.00 -17.34
N MET A 426 21.26 -29.11 -17.23
CA MET A 426 20.57 -30.39 -17.09
C MET A 426 20.53 -31.24 -18.37
N THR A 427 21.04 -30.71 -19.48
CA THR A 427 21.14 -31.43 -20.77
C THR A 427 22.59 -31.53 -21.27
N ASP A 428 23.56 -31.28 -20.39
CA ASP A 428 25.00 -31.33 -20.67
C ASP A 428 25.44 -30.45 -21.85
N LYS A 429 24.74 -29.32 -22.06
CA LYS A 429 25.07 -28.33 -23.09
C LYS A 429 25.95 -27.22 -22.53
N PRO A 430 26.82 -26.60 -23.36
CA PRO A 430 27.62 -25.46 -22.92
C PRO A 430 26.73 -24.30 -22.45
N TYR A 431 27.13 -23.68 -21.34
CA TYR A 431 26.44 -22.57 -20.68
C TYR A 431 27.44 -21.51 -20.21
N ASP A 432 26.97 -20.27 -20.01
CA ASP A 432 27.76 -19.17 -19.45
C ASP A 432 27.02 -18.51 -18.29
N LEU A 433 27.57 -18.62 -17.08
CA LEU A 433 27.01 -18.01 -15.87
C LEU A 433 27.18 -16.49 -15.85
N ASN A 434 28.09 -15.93 -16.66
CA ASN A 434 28.28 -14.49 -16.74
C ASN A 434 27.06 -13.79 -17.36
N GLU A 435 26.27 -14.51 -18.17
CA GLU A 435 25.01 -13.97 -18.69
C GLU A 435 24.05 -13.61 -17.54
N LEU A 436 24.04 -14.37 -16.42
CA LEU A 436 23.16 -14.15 -15.26
C LEU A 436 23.65 -13.04 -14.33
N THR A 437 24.97 -12.90 -14.14
CA THR A 437 25.57 -11.88 -13.26
C THR A 437 25.47 -10.48 -13.85
N ALA A 438 25.36 -10.33 -15.18
CA ALA A 438 25.11 -9.04 -15.81
C ALA A 438 23.71 -8.44 -15.48
N SER A 439 22.80 -9.25 -14.95
CA SER A 439 21.47 -8.83 -14.49
C SER A 439 21.32 -9.09 -12.98
N THR A 440 21.91 -8.26 -12.13
CA THR A 440 21.88 -8.47 -10.68
C THR A 440 20.57 -8.04 -10.01
N GLU A 441 19.66 -7.33 -10.68
CA GLU A 441 18.42 -6.82 -10.06
C GLU A 441 17.58 -7.97 -9.48
N MET A 442 17.29 -7.93 -8.17
CA MET A 442 16.21 -8.76 -7.61
C MET A 442 14.91 -8.10 -8.05
N SER A 443 14.28 -8.61 -9.10
CA SER A 443 12.98 -8.07 -9.47
C SER A 443 12.06 -8.20 -8.27
N ASN A 444 11.28 -7.17 -7.94
CA ASN A 444 10.24 -7.28 -6.91
C ASN A 444 9.12 -8.28 -7.32
N SER A 445 9.32 -9.03 -8.40
CA SER A 445 8.48 -10.14 -8.81
C SER A 445 8.57 -11.29 -7.81
N LEU A 446 7.44 -11.96 -7.61
CA LEU A 446 7.36 -13.17 -6.78
C LEU A 446 8.03 -14.39 -7.44
N ILE A 447 8.67 -14.20 -8.60
CA ILE A 447 9.25 -15.26 -9.43
C ILE A 447 10.70 -15.55 -9.03
N GLU A 448 11.44 -14.53 -8.62
CA GLU A 448 12.83 -14.62 -8.20
C GLU A 448 12.88 -14.70 -6.67
N LEU A 449 12.69 -15.90 -6.15
CA LEU A 449 12.66 -16.16 -4.70
C LEU A 449 14.02 -16.46 -4.09
N VAL A 450 14.93 -16.97 -4.91
CA VAL A 450 16.30 -17.34 -4.54
C VAL A 450 17.27 -16.68 -5.49
N ASN A 451 18.50 -16.47 -5.02
CA ASN A 451 19.58 -16.11 -5.90
C ASN A 451 19.84 -17.25 -6.89
N TYR A 452 19.55 -17.03 -8.17
CA TYR A 452 19.71 -18.04 -9.23
C TYR A 452 21.14 -18.58 -9.37
N ASN A 453 22.15 -17.73 -9.17
CA ASN A 453 23.55 -18.19 -9.20
C ASN A 453 23.82 -19.14 -8.04
N HIS A 454 23.24 -18.86 -6.88
CA HIS A 454 23.36 -19.74 -5.73
C HIS A 454 22.61 -21.07 -5.96
N LEU A 455 21.39 -21.03 -6.49
CA LEU A 455 20.65 -22.26 -6.81
C LEU A 455 21.40 -23.14 -7.81
N ILE A 456 22.01 -22.55 -8.85
CA ILE A 456 22.85 -23.30 -9.79
C ILE A 456 24.06 -23.92 -9.08
N SER A 457 24.78 -23.12 -8.29
CA SER A 457 25.97 -23.60 -7.57
C SER A 457 25.62 -24.76 -6.64
N PHE A 458 24.51 -24.66 -5.92
CA PHE A 458 23.98 -25.72 -5.06
C PHE A 458 23.66 -27.00 -5.84
N LEU A 459 23.02 -26.88 -7.02
CA LEU A 459 22.68 -28.04 -7.85
C LEU A 459 23.94 -28.75 -8.35
N LEU A 460 24.93 -28.00 -8.83
CA LEU A 460 26.20 -28.54 -9.33
C LEU A 460 27.00 -29.23 -8.21
N GLU A 461 27.08 -28.62 -7.02
CA GLU A 461 27.76 -29.20 -5.87
C GLU A 461 27.13 -30.53 -5.44
N LYS A 462 25.80 -30.58 -5.35
CA LYS A 462 25.07 -31.80 -4.96
C LYS A 462 25.17 -32.90 -6.01
N GLU A 463 25.19 -32.55 -7.28
CA GLU A 463 25.39 -33.52 -8.35
C GLU A 463 26.80 -34.11 -8.32
N GLN A 464 27.83 -33.29 -8.13
CA GLN A 464 29.21 -33.79 -7.99
C GLN A 464 29.33 -34.79 -6.84
N VAL A 465 28.72 -34.48 -5.69
CA VAL A 465 28.68 -35.40 -4.54
C VAL A 465 27.96 -36.70 -4.91
N ARG A 466 26.83 -36.63 -5.64
CA ARG A 466 26.06 -37.80 -6.09
C ARG A 466 26.82 -38.65 -7.13
N GLN A 467 27.61 -38.05 -8.00
CA GLN A 467 28.42 -38.78 -8.99
C GLN A 467 29.65 -39.43 -8.34
N SER A 468 30.14 -38.88 -7.22
CA SER A 468 31.28 -39.41 -6.45
C SER A 468 30.93 -40.51 -5.44
N ALA A 469 29.65 -40.67 -5.11
CA ALA A 469 29.12 -41.64 -4.15
C ALA A 469 28.50 -42.84 -4.89
#